data_AF-A0A7Z9ZH09-F1
#
_entry.id   AF-A0A7Z9ZH09-F1
#
_cell.length_a   1.000
_cell.length_b   1.000
_cell.length_c   1.000
_cell.angle_alpha   90.00
_cell.angle_beta   90.00
_cell.angle_gamma   90.00
#
_symmetry.space_group_name_H-M   'P 1'
#
loop_
_entity.id
_entity.type
_entity.pdbx_description
1 polymer ?
#
loop_
_entity_poly.entity_id
_entity_poly.type
_entity_poly.pdbx_seq_one_letter_code
_entity_poly.pdbx_strand_id
1 'polypeptide(L)'
;MINIAALFADRWTSIILGLAFLIFIFDLIDLRPQIKGFRFVFSSTYAVYYLLRITLALLAAMIIEATEAVQNPWLLAFTAVISGVSLLQNFALKFSGQEVIDLAPVFDGYQDMMIAEQAPRVIRSEKARLIKLASELAALDPEMLRSELMTMLVSTQGAEAAQRRLEELERIQDAELLKRAYASEMVQLNVEYVADRKKAWFAQARASSPQPEPSTTTEG
;
A
#
# COMPACT_ATOMS: atom_id res chain seq x y z
N MET A 1 -0.92 -51.07 21.83
CA MET A 1 -0.39 -50.00 22.70
C MET A 1 -0.56 -48.68 21.97
N ILE A 2 -1.36 -47.77 22.51
CA ILE A 2 -1.51 -46.43 21.94
C ILE A 2 -0.26 -45.64 22.32
N ASN A 3 0.45 -45.08 21.34
CA ASN A 3 1.64 -44.28 21.60
C ASN A 3 1.20 -42.90 22.12
N ILE A 4 1.20 -42.74 23.44
CA ILE A 4 0.78 -41.52 24.14
C ILE A 4 1.59 -40.30 23.63
N ALA A 5 2.89 -40.47 23.36
CA ALA A 5 3.72 -39.39 22.82
C ALA A 5 3.26 -38.92 21.44
N ALA A 6 2.75 -39.82 20.59
CA ALA A 6 2.23 -39.47 19.26
C ALA A 6 0.90 -38.71 19.36
N LEU A 7 0.02 -39.07 20.31
CA LEU A 7 -1.23 -38.34 20.57
C LEU A 7 -0.99 -36.94 21.14
N PHE A 8 -0.01 -36.79 22.04
CA PHE A 8 0.39 -35.48 22.56
C PHE A 8 0.99 -34.61 21.46
N ALA A 9 1.82 -35.18 20.59
CA ALA A 9 2.39 -34.48 19.45
C ALA A 9 1.30 -34.01 18.47
N ASP A 10 0.29 -34.84 18.18
CA ASP A 10 -0.81 -34.51 17.27
C ASP A 10 -1.72 -33.39 17.81
N ARG A 11 -2.01 -33.44 19.11
CA ARG A 11 -2.78 -32.40 19.80
C ARG A 11 -2.07 -31.05 19.81
N TRP A 12 -0.80 -31.02 20.23
CA TRP A 12 -0.01 -29.78 20.25
C TRP A 12 0.26 -29.23 18.85
N THR A 13 0.43 -30.10 17.85
CA THR A 13 0.52 -29.67 16.45
C THR A 13 -0.76 -28.98 16.01
N SER A 14 -1.93 -29.56 16.34
CA SER A 14 -3.23 -28.94 16.05
C SER A 14 -3.40 -27.58 16.74
N ILE A 15 -2.96 -27.46 18.00
CA ILE A 15 -2.99 -26.19 18.73
C ILE A 15 -2.10 -25.16 18.05
N ILE A 16 -0.83 -25.49 17.75
CA ILE A 16 0.13 -24.58 17.12
C ILE A 16 -0.36 -24.12 15.74
N LEU A 17 -0.86 -25.04 14.92
CA LEU A 17 -1.43 -24.71 13.61
C LEU A 17 -2.67 -23.82 13.75
N GLY A 18 -3.54 -24.11 14.72
CA GLY A 18 -4.70 -23.29 15.03
C GLY A 18 -4.31 -21.88 15.48
N LEU A 19 -3.32 -21.76 16.36
CA LEU A 19 -2.77 -20.47 16.82
C LEU A 19 -2.23 -19.66 15.65
N ALA A 20 -1.35 -20.25 14.85
CA ALA A 20 -0.78 -19.59 13.68
C ALA A 20 -1.89 -19.12 12.72
N PHE A 21 -2.80 -20.01 12.35
CA PHE A 21 -3.90 -19.68 11.45
C PHE A 21 -4.79 -18.55 11.99
N LEU A 22 -5.22 -18.65 13.26
CA LEU A 22 -6.11 -17.67 13.85
C LEU A 22 -5.43 -16.31 14.04
N ILE A 23 -4.20 -16.26 14.54
CA ILE A 23 -3.42 -15.01 14.66
C ILE A 23 -3.31 -14.35 13.30
N PHE A 24 -2.99 -15.12 12.25
CA PHE A 24 -2.90 -14.59 10.89
C PHE A 24 -4.23 -13.98 10.40
N ILE A 25 -5.36 -14.64 10.67
CA ILE A 25 -6.68 -14.11 10.31
C ILE A 25 -7.01 -12.83 11.09
N PHE A 26 -6.71 -12.79 12.39
CA PHE A 26 -6.89 -11.60 13.21
C PHE A 26 -6.02 -10.44 12.71
N ASP A 27 -4.73 -10.69 12.43
CA ASP A 27 -3.83 -9.71 11.83
C ASP A 27 -4.36 -9.20 10.49
N LEU A 28 -4.91 -10.09 9.65
CA LEU A 28 -5.48 -9.69 8.37
C LEU A 28 -6.67 -8.75 8.55
N ILE A 29 -7.55 -9.02 9.51
CA ILE A 29 -8.73 -8.17 9.80
C ILE A 29 -8.27 -6.81 10.35
N ASP A 30 -7.31 -6.82 11.27
CA ASP A 30 -6.84 -5.64 12.00
C ASP A 30 -5.98 -4.72 11.11
N LEU A 31 -5.12 -5.29 10.26
CA LEU A 31 -4.22 -4.54 9.39
C LEU A 31 -4.85 -4.13 8.05
N ARG A 32 -5.92 -4.79 7.59
CA ARG A 32 -6.57 -4.49 6.30
C ARG A 32 -7.00 -3.03 6.11
N PRO A 33 -7.54 -2.31 7.12
CA PRO A 33 -7.92 -0.91 6.95
C PRO A 33 -6.73 0.01 6.64
N GLN A 34 -5.54 -0.35 7.15
CA GLN A 34 -4.35 0.49 7.12
C GLN A 34 -3.38 0.08 6.01
N ILE A 35 -3.32 -1.22 5.70
CA ILE A 35 -2.43 -1.80 4.72
C ILE A 35 -3.27 -2.40 3.58
N LYS A 36 -3.33 -1.67 2.45
CA LYS A 36 -4.17 -2.03 1.27
C LYS A 36 -3.68 -3.26 0.48
N GLY A 37 -2.94 -4.19 1.07
CA GLY A 37 -2.55 -5.44 0.40
C GLY A 37 -1.77 -6.44 1.26
N PHE A 38 -1.75 -7.71 0.81
CA PHE A 38 -1.10 -8.85 1.50
C PHE A 38 0.43 -8.77 1.63
N ARG A 39 1.06 -7.70 1.16
CA ARG A 39 2.53 -7.60 1.10
C ARG A 39 3.17 -7.38 2.47
N PHE A 40 2.41 -7.04 3.51
CA PHE A 40 2.92 -6.91 4.88
C PHE A 40 3.49 -8.23 5.43
N VAL A 41 2.99 -9.36 4.95
CA VAL A 41 3.44 -10.69 5.38
C VAL A 41 4.93 -10.93 5.10
N PHE A 42 5.49 -10.20 4.12
CA PHE A 42 6.92 -10.27 3.77
C PHE A 42 7.80 -9.27 4.54
N SER A 43 7.23 -8.46 5.45
CA SER A 43 8.02 -7.55 6.30
C SER A 43 8.71 -8.34 7.40
N SER A 44 9.99 -8.06 7.65
CA SER A 44 10.72 -8.60 8.80
C SER A 44 10.08 -8.17 10.12
N THR A 45 9.53 -6.97 10.15
CA THR A 45 8.82 -6.39 11.29
C THR A 45 7.54 -7.19 11.59
N TYR A 46 6.81 -7.59 10.53
CA TYR A 46 5.67 -8.51 10.68
C TYR A 46 6.10 -9.88 11.20
N ALA A 47 7.20 -10.45 10.69
CA ALA A 47 7.67 -11.76 11.14
C ALA A 47 8.01 -11.78 12.64
N VAL A 48 8.70 -10.74 13.14
CA VAL A 48 9.03 -10.61 14.57
C VAL A 48 7.77 -10.43 15.41
N TYR A 49 6.87 -9.55 14.98
CA TYR A 49 5.57 -9.31 15.63
C TYR A 49 4.73 -10.59 15.72
N TYR A 50 4.64 -11.34 14.63
CA TYR A 50 3.86 -12.55 14.51
C TYR A 50 4.41 -13.67 15.42
N LEU A 51 5.75 -13.82 15.48
CA LEU A 51 6.40 -14.75 16.41
C LEU A 51 6.14 -14.39 17.88
N LEU A 52 6.15 -13.11 18.22
CA LEU A 52 5.81 -12.65 19.57
C LEU A 52 4.36 -12.99 19.93
N ARG A 53 3.41 -12.73 19.02
CA ARG A 53 1.99 -13.10 19.21
C ARG A 53 1.80 -14.61 19.38
N ILE A 54 2.46 -15.43 18.57
CA ILE A 54 2.42 -16.89 18.71
C ILE A 54 2.93 -17.31 20.08
N THR A 55 4.05 -16.73 20.54
CA THR A 55 4.64 -17.08 21.84
C THR A 55 3.70 -16.77 23.00
N LEU A 56 3.03 -15.63 22.97
CA LEU A 56 2.06 -15.23 23.99
C LEU A 56 0.79 -16.10 23.97
N ALA A 57 0.28 -16.39 22.78
CA ALA A 57 -0.87 -17.28 22.64
C ALA A 57 -0.54 -18.72 23.06
N LEU A 58 0.70 -19.18 22.84
CA LEU A 58 1.17 -20.48 23.31
C LEU A 58 1.26 -20.54 24.84
N LEU A 59 1.76 -19.47 25.48
CA LEU A 59 1.73 -19.33 26.95
C LEU A 59 0.29 -19.36 27.48
N ALA A 60 -0.63 -18.63 26.86
CA ALA A 60 -2.04 -18.65 27.23
C ALA A 60 -2.66 -20.06 27.05
N ALA A 61 -2.35 -20.74 25.95
CA ALA A 61 -2.81 -22.11 25.71
C ALA A 61 -2.33 -23.09 26.79
N MET A 62 -1.05 -23.01 27.19
CA MET A 62 -0.51 -23.83 28.28
C MET A 62 -1.23 -23.58 29.62
N ILE A 63 -1.52 -22.32 29.95
CA ILE A 63 -2.24 -21.95 31.18
C ILE A 63 -3.68 -22.49 31.13
N ILE A 64 -4.39 -22.31 30.01
CA ILE A 64 -5.77 -22.77 29.86
C ILE A 64 -5.82 -24.31 29.86
N GLU A 65 -4.90 -24.99 29.19
CA GLU A 65 -4.84 -26.45 29.18
C GLU A 65 -4.60 -27.03 30.59
N ALA A 66 -3.78 -26.36 31.40
CA ALA A 66 -3.56 -26.75 32.80
C ALA A 66 -4.83 -26.67 33.68
N THR A 67 -5.85 -25.91 33.26
CA THR A 67 -7.15 -25.86 33.97
C THR A 67 -8.11 -26.98 33.56
N GLU A 68 -7.76 -27.79 32.56
CA GLU A 68 -8.60 -28.84 31.96
C GLU A 68 -9.97 -28.36 31.43
N ALA A 69 -10.20 -27.04 31.37
CA ALA A 69 -11.49 -26.45 31.00
C ALA A 69 -11.85 -26.63 29.52
N VAL A 70 -10.84 -26.76 28.64
CA VAL A 70 -11.04 -26.86 27.19
C VAL A 70 -10.28 -28.07 26.64
N GLN A 71 -11.01 -29.09 26.20
CA GLN A 71 -10.40 -30.30 25.65
C GLN A 71 -10.25 -30.28 24.13
N ASN A 72 -11.00 -29.44 23.40
CA ASN A 72 -10.87 -29.34 21.95
C ASN A 72 -9.67 -28.44 21.57
N PRO A 73 -8.69 -28.92 20.79
CA PRO A 73 -7.47 -28.18 20.49
C PRO A 73 -7.71 -26.90 19.67
N TRP A 74 -8.70 -26.90 18.78
CA TRP A 74 -9.07 -25.72 17.98
C TRP A 74 -9.76 -24.66 18.84
N LEU A 75 -10.64 -25.08 19.73
CA LEU A 75 -11.29 -24.17 20.68
C LEU A 75 -10.26 -23.60 21.66
N LEU A 76 -9.31 -24.43 22.13
CA LEU A 76 -8.20 -23.99 22.99
C LEU A 76 -7.36 -22.94 22.28
N ALA A 77 -6.95 -23.19 21.02
CA ALA A 77 -6.22 -22.23 20.21
C ALA A 77 -7.00 -20.90 20.07
N PHE A 78 -8.29 -20.96 19.76
CA PHE A 78 -9.12 -19.75 19.66
C PHE A 78 -9.20 -18.97 20.96
N THR A 79 -9.49 -19.63 22.08
CA THR A 79 -9.51 -18.98 23.39
C THR A 79 -8.15 -18.42 23.77
N ALA A 80 -7.06 -19.12 23.44
CA ALA A 80 -5.70 -18.71 23.74
C ALA A 80 -5.27 -17.49 22.91
N VAL A 81 -5.70 -17.37 21.65
CA VAL A 81 -5.49 -16.14 20.85
C VAL A 81 -6.22 -14.96 21.49
N ILE A 82 -7.49 -15.11 21.86
CA ILE A 82 -8.27 -14.06 22.52
C ILE A 82 -7.60 -13.68 23.85
N SER A 83 -7.27 -14.66 24.69
CA SER A 83 -6.60 -14.44 25.97
C SER A 83 -5.22 -13.82 25.80
N GLY A 84 -4.46 -14.18 24.76
CA GLY A 84 -3.17 -13.57 24.45
C GLY A 84 -3.30 -12.09 24.08
N VAL A 85 -4.31 -11.73 23.28
CA VAL A 85 -4.62 -10.32 22.97
C VAL A 85 -5.10 -9.58 24.21
N SER A 86 -5.98 -10.18 25.03
CA SER A 86 -6.43 -9.57 26.28
C SER A 86 -5.29 -9.42 27.29
N LEU A 87 -4.36 -10.37 27.36
CA LEU A 87 -3.16 -10.25 28.17
C LEU A 87 -2.36 -9.05 27.69
N LEU A 88 -2.07 -8.93 26.40
CA LEU A 88 -1.35 -7.78 25.84
C LEU A 88 -1.99 -6.43 26.17
N GLN A 89 -3.31 -6.33 26.04
CA GLN A 89 -4.05 -5.09 26.33
C GLN A 89 -4.12 -4.74 27.82
N ASN A 90 -3.95 -5.73 28.70
CA ASN A 90 -4.10 -5.55 30.15
C ASN A 90 -2.79 -5.82 30.92
N PHE A 91 -1.69 -6.17 30.25
CA PHE A 91 -0.39 -6.45 30.88
C PHE A 91 0.31 -5.13 31.22
N ALA A 92 -0.04 -4.60 32.38
CA ALA A 92 0.71 -3.56 33.07
C ALA A 92 1.66 -4.23 34.07
N LEU A 93 2.90 -4.56 33.65
CA LEU A 93 3.90 -5.13 34.57
C LEU A 93 4.44 -4.02 35.49
N LYS A 94 4.03 -4.03 36.76
CA LYS A 94 4.70 -3.29 37.82
C LYS A 94 5.99 -4.02 38.21
N PHE A 95 7.12 -3.64 37.62
CA PHE A 95 8.43 -4.04 38.12
C PHE A 95 8.86 -3.12 39.26
N SER A 96 8.86 -3.65 40.48
CA SER A 96 9.58 -3.16 41.66
C SER A 96 10.10 -1.69 41.62
N GLY A 97 9.20 -0.71 41.68
CA GLY A 97 9.54 0.70 41.89
C GLY A 97 9.91 1.53 40.64
N GLN A 98 9.81 0.99 39.42
CA GLN A 98 9.93 1.77 38.17
C GLN A 98 8.67 1.63 37.30
N GLU A 99 8.52 2.61 36.39
CA GLU A 99 7.34 2.86 35.56
C GLU A 99 6.75 1.59 34.94
N VAL A 100 5.42 1.54 34.93
CA VAL A 100 4.63 0.48 34.28
C VAL A 100 5.06 0.41 32.82
N ILE A 101 5.68 -0.70 32.43
CA ILE A 101 5.95 -0.95 31.01
C ILE A 101 4.62 -1.40 30.40
N ASP A 102 3.95 -0.46 29.74
CA ASP A 102 2.80 -0.75 28.91
C ASP A 102 3.29 -1.38 27.59
N LEU A 103 2.78 -2.57 27.28
CA LEU A 103 3.12 -3.26 26.05
C LEU A 103 2.25 -2.78 24.87
N ALA A 104 1.11 -2.13 25.11
CA ALA A 104 0.26 -1.63 24.03
C ALA A 104 1.00 -0.61 23.12
N PRO A 105 1.72 0.40 23.64
CA PRO A 105 2.51 1.34 22.83
C PRO A 105 3.61 0.67 22.02
N VAL A 106 4.15 -0.46 22.50
CA VAL A 106 5.16 -1.23 21.76
C VAL A 106 4.52 -1.83 20.51
N PHE A 107 3.34 -2.43 20.64
CA PHE A 107 2.60 -3.03 19.53
C PHE A 107 2.12 -1.97 18.52
N ASP A 108 1.64 -0.82 19.00
CA ASP A 108 1.29 0.32 18.16
C ASP A 108 2.53 0.82 17.38
N GLY A 109 3.69 0.90 18.03
CA GLY A 109 4.96 1.25 17.38
C GLY A 109 5.38 0.25 16.30
N TYR A 110 5.18 -1.05 16.51
CA TYR A 110 5.43 -2.07 15.47
C TYR A 110 4.48 -1.89 14.27
N GLN A 111 3.21 -1.58 14.51
CA GLN A 111 2.23 -1.31 13.47
C GLN A 111 2.60 -0.06 12.66
N ASP A 112 2.98 1.02 13.34
CA ASP A 112 3.49 2.24 12.72
C ASP A 112 4.75 2.00 11.89
N MET A 113 5.68 1.16 12.38
CA MET A 113 6.86 0.76 11.61
C MET A 113 6.49 -0.04 10.35
N MET A 114 5.52 -0.95 10.42
CA MET A 114 5.05 -1.67 9.22
C MET A 114 4.41 -0.72 8.19
N ILE A 115 3.66 0.29 8.64
CA ILE A 115 3.10 1.32 7.76
C ILE A 115 4.22 2.16 7.16
N ALA A 116 5.18 2.58 7.97
CA ALA A 116 6.33 3.38 7.56
C ALA A 116 7.24 2.63 6.56
N GLU A 117 7.39 1.32 6.67
CA GLU A 117 8.09 0.49 5.67
C GLU A 117 7.37 0.46 4.31
N GLN A 118 6.04 0.54 4.32
CA GLN A 118 5.25 0.55 3.09
C GLN A 118 5.14 1.94 2.47
N ALA A 119 5.14 3.01 3.26
CA ALA A 119 5.06 4.40 2.79
C ALA A 119 6.04 4.75 1.65
N PRO A 120 7.36 4.51 1.75
CA PRO A 120 8.31 4.85 0.68
C PRO A 120 8.08 4.02 -0.59
N ARG A 121 7.54 2.80 -0.48
CA ARG A 121 7.20 1.96 -1.63
C ARG A 121 5.94 2.45 -2.32
N VAL A 122 4.92 2.85 -1.56
CA VAL A 122 3.69 3.47 -2.10
C VAL A 122 4.03 4.78 -2.79
N ILE A 123 4.84 5.65 -2.15
CA ILE A 123 5.33 6.89 -2.74
C ILE A 123 6.14 6.61 -4.02
N ARG A 124 7.01 5.60 -4.02
CA ARG A 124 7.77 5.21 -5.22
C ARG A 124 6.85 4.72 -6.34
N SER A 125 5.83 3.91 -6.02
CA SER A 125 4.86 3.43 -7.03
C SER A 125 4.00 4.56 -7.59
N GLU A 126 3.58 5.50 -6.74
CA GLU A 126 2.78 6.65 -7.19
C GLU A 126 3.65 7.60 -8.01
N LYS A 127 4.88 7.88 -7.57
CA LYS A 127 5.85 8.65 -8.35
C LYS A 127 6.12 8.00 -9.71
N ALA A 128 6.28 6.68 -9.76
CA ALA A 128 6.45 5.96 -11.02
C ALA A 128 5.21 6.07 -11.92
N ARG A 129 4.01 6.01 -11.33
CA ARG A 129 2.75 6.22 -12.05
C ARG A 129 2.65 7.63 -12.62
N LEU A 130 2.98 8.67 -11.86
CA LEU A 130 2.96 10.07 -12.31
C LEU A 130 4.00 10.28 -13.42
N ILE A 131 5.22 9.76 -13.27
CA ILE A 131 6.26 9.82 -14.30
C ILE A 131 5.80 9.13 -15.59
N LYS A 132 5.21 7.94 -15.46
CA LYS A 132 4.68 7.21 -16.62
C LYS A 132 3.59 8.01 -17.33
N LEU A 133 2.64 8.56 -16.58
CA LEU A 133 1.54 9.36 -17.14
C LEU A 133 2.05 10.61 -17.84
N ALA A 134 3.00 11.33 -17.23
CA ALA A 134 3.64 12.49 -17.85
C ALA A 134 4.42 12.11 -19.12
N SER A 135 5.15 10.98 -19.09
CA SER A 135 5.87 10.47 -20.26
C SER A 135 4.92 10.08 -21.40
N GLU A 136 3.75 9.52 -21.09
CA GLU A 136 2.75 9.19 -22.09
C GLU A 136 2.15 10.47 -22.69
N LEU A 137 1.78 11.46 -21.88
CA LEU A 137 1.27 12.74 -22.35
C LEU A 137 2.28 13.52 -23.19
N ALA A 138 3.57 13.43 -22.90
CA ALA A 138 4.62 14.07 -23.69
C ALA A 138 4.68 13.58 -25.15
N ALA A 139 3.99 12.48 -25.50
CA ALA A 139 3.82 12.04 -26.89
C ALA A 139 2.78 12.86 -27.67
N LEU A 140 1.94 13.65 -26.98
CA LEU A 140 0.95 14.53 -27.62
C LEU A 140 1.62 15.77 -28.23
N ASP A 141 0.85 16.46 -29.06
CA ASP A 141 1.26 17.71 -29.70
C ASP A 141 1.49 18.82 -28.64
N PRO A 142 2.59 19.60 -28.74
CA PRO A 142 2.90 20.65 -27.77
C PRO A 142 1.81 21.72 -27.64
N GLU A 143 1.11 22.09 -28.72
CA GLU A 143 0.04 23.10 -28.65
C GLU A 143 -1.19 22.57 -27.92
N MET A 144 -1.52 21.29 -28.13
CA MET A 144 -2.57 20.62 -27.36
C MET A 144 -2.23 20.61 -25.85
N LEU A 145 -1.00 20.22 -25.50
CA LEU A 145 -0.54 20.22 -24.10
C LEU A 145 -0.58 21.63 -23.49
N ARG A 146 -0.14 22.63 -24.24
CA ARG A 146 -0.15 24.04 -23.82
C ARG A 146 -1.57 24.54 -23.56
N SER A 147 -2.51 24.27 -24.47
CA SER A 147 -3.91 24.68 -24.34
C SER A 147 -4.62 24.03 -23.15
N GLU A 148 -4.39 22.73 -22.94
CA GLU A 148 -4.99 22.01 -21.81
C GLU A 148 -4.37 22.45 -20.48
N LEU A 149 -3.04 22.63 -20.44
CA LEU A 149 -2.36 23.17 -19.25
C LEU A 149 -2.86 24.58 -18.92
N MET A 150 -3.04 25.45 -19.91
CA MET A 150 -3.63 26.78 -19.72
C MET A 150 -5.02 26.67 -19.08
N THR A 151 -5.88 25.80 -19.62
CA THR A 151 -7.22 25.57 -19.08
C THR A 151 -7.17 25.14 -17.61
N MET A 152 -6.28 24.20 -17.27
CA MET A 152 -6.11 23.70 -15.90
C MET A 152 -5.57 24.80 -14.96
N LEU A 153 -4.57 25.57 -15.38
CA LEU A 153 -3.99 26.64 -14.58
C LEU A 153 -4.99 27.78 -14.36
N VAL A 154 -5.74 28.19 -15.38
CA VAL A 154 -6.78 29.22 -15.25
C VAL A 154 -7.84 28.78 -14.24
N SER A 155 -8.25 27.52 -14.28
CA SER A 155 -9.26 26.98 -13.36
C SER A 155 -8.81 26.93 -11.89
N THR A 156 -7.49 26.89 -11.64
CA THR A 156 -6.93 26.71 -10.29
C THR A 156 -6.32 27.98 -9.71
N GLN A 157 -5.73 28.83 -10.54
CA GLN A 157 -4.92 29.99 -10.11
C GLN A 157 -5.40 31.31 -10.72
N GLY A 158 -6.34 31.29 -11.66
CA GLY A 158 -6.81 32.46 -12.39
C GLY A 158 -5.92 32.84 -13.57
N ALA A 159 -6.45 33.69 -14.46
CA ALA A 159 -5.87 33.95 -15.78
C ALA A 159 -4.46 34.56 -15.74
N GLU A 160 -4.20 35.55 -14.88
CA GLU A 160 -2.90 36.19 -14.82
C GLU A 160 -1.80 35.27 -14.29
N ALA A 161 -2.09 34.47 -13.26
CA ALA A 161 -1.13 33.54 -12.68
C ALA A 161 -0.83 32.39 -13.66
N ALA A 162 -1.86 31.89 -14.35
CA ALA A 162 -1.73 30.88 -15.39
C ALA A 162 -0.80 31.33 -16.52
N GLN A 163 -0.99 32.56 -17.00
CA GLN A 163 -0.18 33.14 -18.06
C GLN A 163 1.29 33.29 -17.64
N ARG A 164 1.57 33.82 -16.44
CA ARG A 164 2.94 33.93 -15.92
C ARG A 164 3.61 32.56 -15.82
N ARG A 165 2.87 31.54 -15.36
CA ARG A 165 3.40 30.19 -15.22
C ARG A 165 3.73 29.54 -16.57
N LEU A 166 2.88 29.75 -17.58
CA LEU A 166 3.18 29.30 -18.95
C LEU A 166 4.41 29.99 -19.52
N GLU A 167 4.52 31.30 -19.36
CA GLU A 167 5.69 32.06 -19.82
C GLU A 167 6.99 31.60 -19.15
N GLU A 168 6.94 31.20 -17.87
CA GLU A 168 8.09 30.59 -17.19
C GLU A 168 8.51 29.26 -17.83
N LEU A 169 7.54 28.40 -18.16
CA LEU A 169 7.81 27.11 -18.79
C LEU A 169 8.33 27.30 -20.23
N GLU A 170 7.78 28.26 -20.98
CA GLU A 170 8.17 28.61 -22.35
C GLU A 170 9.59 29.20 -22.45
N ARG A 171 10.26 29.51 -21.33
CA ARG A 171 11.70 29.82 -21.32
C ARG A 171 12.58 28.60 -21.61
N ILE A 172 12.04 27.39 -21.52
CA ILE A 172 12.73 26.16 -21.89
C ILE A 172 12.88 26.11 -23.41
N GLN A 173 14.11 26.24 -23.90
CA GLN A 173 14.40 26.31 -25.35
C GLN A 173 14.29 24.96 -26.06
N ASP A 174 14.48 23.85 -25.34
CA ASP A 174 14.38 22.50 -25.89
C ASP A 174 12.91 22.08 -25.96
N ALA A 175 12.42 21.83 -27.17
CA ALA A 175 11.03 21.49 -27.43
C ALA A 175 10.57 20.18 -26.75
N GLU A 176 11.46 19.18 -26.66
CA GLU A 176 11.14 17.91 -26.02
C GLU A 176 11.11 18.06 -24.49
N LEU A 177 12.02 18.86 -23.92
CA LEU A 177 11.98 19.21 -22.51
C LEU A 177 10.75 20.06 -22.17
N LEU A 178 10.35 20.98 -23.04
CA LEU A 178 9.15 21.80 -22.87
C LEU A 178 7.88 20.93 -22.84
N LYS A 179 7.74 19.99 -23.78
CA LYS A 179 6.61 19.04 -23.79
C LYS A 179 6.53 18.22 -22.50
N ARG A 180 7.68 17.73 -22.02
CA ARG A 180 7.75 16.99 -20.74
C ARG A 180 7.41 17.88 -19.56
N ALA A 181 7.80 19.15 -19.59
CA ALA A 181 7.46 20.12 -18.55
C ALA A 181 5.95 20.37 -18.50
N TYR A 182 5.30 20.59 -19.65
CA TYR A 182 3.84 20.72 -19.71
C TYR A 182 3.12 19.48 -19.19
N ALA A 183 3.50 18.31 -19.68
CA ALA A 183 2.91 17.04 -19.25
C ALA A 183 3.09 16.79 -17.75
N SER A 184 4.26 17.11 -17.19
CA SER A 184 4.53 17.00 -15.76
C SER A 184 3.67 17.97 -14.95
N GLU A 185 3.55 19.23 -15.36
CA GLU A 185 2.75 20.24 -14.67
C GLU A 185 1.27 19.85 -14.66
N MET A 186 0.73 19.37 -15.79
CA MET A 186 -0.65 18.87 -15.88
C MET A 186 -0.91 17.73 -14.89
N VAL A 187 -0.01 16.76 -14.81
CA VAL A 187 -0.14 15.61 -13.90
C VAL A 187 -0.05 16.03 -12.43
N GLN A 188 0.78 17.04 -12.11
CA GLN A 188 0.88 17.59 -10.77
C GLN A 188 -0.35 18.40 -10.35
N LEU A 189 -0.97 19.12 -11.29
CA LEU A 189 -2.17 19.91 -11.03
C LEU A 189 -3.39 19.02 -10.79
N ASN A 190 -3.63 18.01 -11.63
CA ASN A 190 -4.77 17.11 -11.46
C ASN A 190 -4.56 15.76 -12.17
N VAL A 191 -4.08 14.77 -11.40
CA VAL A 191 -3.81 13.41 -11.92
C VAL A 191 -5.09 12.70 -12.41
N GLU A 192 -6.22 12.90 -11.75
CA GLU A 192 -7.48 12.20 -12.06
C GLU A 192 -8.06 12.71 -13.38
N TYR A 193 -8.16 14.03 -13.52
CA TYR A 193 -8.62 14.67 -14.77
C TYR A 193 -7.78 14.22 -15.97
N VAL A 194 -6.45 14.22 -15.83
CA VAL A 194 -5.53 13.81 -16.87
C VAL A 194 -5.70 12.33 -17.22
N ALA A 195 -5.83 11.45 -16.23
CA ALA A 195 -6.01 10.02 -16.45
C ALA A 195 -7.30 9.72 -17.24
N ASP A 196 -8.38 10.44 -16.95
CA ASP A 196 -9.67 10.29 -17.62
C ASP A 196 -9.65 10.84 -19.06
N ARG A 197 -9.07 12.03 -19.25
CA ARG A 197 -9.04 12.71 -20.55
C ARG A 197 -8.03 12.14 -21.53
N LYS A 198 -6.97 11.48 -21.04
CA LYS A 198 -5.88 10.92 -21.87
C LYS A 198 -6.42 10.17 -23.10
N LYS A 199 -7.37 9.26 -22.93
CA LYS A 199 -7.88 8.44 -24.05
C LYS A 199 -8.49 9.31 -25.16
N ALA A 200 -9.20 10.37 -24.80
CA ALA A 200 -9.81 11.29 -25.75
C ALA A 200 -8.76 12.11 -26.51
N TRP A 201 -7.73 12.63 -25.81
CA TRP A 201 -6.64 13.38 -26.45
C TRP A 201 -5.86 12.54 -27.46
N PHE A 202 -5.56 11.28 -27.13
CA PHE A 202 -4.91 10.37 -28.07
C PHE A 202 -5.79 10.01 -29.27
N ALA A 203 -7.10 9.90 -29.10
CA ALA A 203 -8.02 9.69 -30.21
C ALA A 203 -8.08 10.93 -31.13
N GLN A 204 -8.13 12.12 -30.54
CA GLN A 204 -8.11 13.38 -31.27
C GLN A 204 -6.79 13.56 -32.05
N ALA A 205 -5.64 13.31 -31.42
CA ALA A 205 -4.34 13.41 -32.07
C ALA A 205 -4.21 12.47 -33.29
N ARG A 206 -4.79 11.26 -33.22
CA ARG A 206 -4.85 10.34 -34.37
C ARG A 206 -5.75 10.85 -35.49
N ALA A 207 -6.90 11.43 -35.16
CA ALA A 207 -7.82 11.98 -36.14
C ALA A 207 -7.25 13.22 -36.85
N SER A 208 -6.43 14.00 -36.16
CA SER A 208 -5.76 15.20 -36.71
C SER A 208 -4.49 14.89 -37.50
N SER A 209 -4.00 13.65 -37.48
CA SER A 209 -2.81 13.26 -38.24
C SER A 209 -3.16 13.08 -39.72
N PRO A 210 -2.45 13.72 -40.67
CA PRO A 210 -2.71 13.53 -42.10
C PRO A 210 -2.59 12.05 -42.45
N GLN A 211 -3.62 11.47 -43.08
CA GLN A 211 -3.45 10.13 -43.65
C GLN A 211 -2.36 10.20 -44.74
N PRO A 212 -1.42 9.25 -44.78
CA PRO A 212 -0.45 9.20 -45.86
C PRO A 212 -1.23 9.13 -47.17
N GLU A 213 -1.03 10.12 -48.05
CA GLU A 213 -1.66 10.13 -49.36
C GLU A 213 -1.34 8.80 -50.05
N PRO A 214 -2.33 8.11 -50.65
CA PRO A 214 -2.07 6.88 -51.37
C PRO A 214 -1.08 7.21 -52.48
N SER A 215 0.12 6.65 -52.36
CA SER A 215 1.17 6.82 -53.36
C SER A 215 0.61 6.36 -54.70
N THR A 216 0.29 7.31 -55.58
CA THR A 216 -0.03 7.02 -56.97
C THR A 216 1.26 6.59 -57.64
N THR A 217 1.63 5.32 -57.49
CA THR A 217 2.51 4.64 -58.43
C THR A 217 1.78 4.60 -59.76
N THR A 218 1.99 5.63 -60.57
CA THR A 218 1.73 5.59 -62.01
C THR A 218 2.71 4.56 -62.58
N GLU A 219 2.25 3.32 -62.75
CA GLU A 219 2.93 2.33 -63.58
C GLU A 219 2.89 2.84 -65.03
N GLY A 220 4.08 3.00 -65.62
CA GLY A 220 4.28 3.28 -67.04
C GLY A 220 4.61 2.01 -67.81
#